data_AF-A0A524CV53-F1
#
_entry.id   AF-A0A524CV53-F1
#
_cell.length_a   1.000
_cell.length_b   1.000
_cell.length_c   1.000
_cell.angle_alpha   90.00
_cell.angle_beta   90.00
_cell.angle_gamma   90.00
#
_symmetry.space_group_name_H-M   'P 1'
#
loop_
_entity.id
_entity.type
_entity.pdbx_description
1 polymer ?
#
loop_
_entity_poly.entity_id
_entity_poly.type
_entity_poly.pdbx_seq_one_letter_code
_entity_poly.pdbx_strand_id
1 'polypeptide(L)'
;MLFEDIMSVDWAIWTLLLTFGIIGVSIGPGVLIYVYAKSVQAKYAVTYESQQTLSLPQYCPKCNNEVRVNQLEWIGEEEARCPYCSSEIPVRRTLF
;
A
#
# COMPACT_ATOMS: atom_id res chain seq x y z
N MET A 1 -44.34 -33.53 29.28
CA MET A 1 -43.58 -32.33 29.66
C MET A 1 -42.07 -32.59 29.62
N LEU A 2 -41.47 -33.52 30.38
CA LEU A 2 -40.01 -33.72 30.35
C LEU A 2 -39.36 -34.15 29.01
N PHE A 3 -40.08 -34.87 28.13
CA PHE A 3 -39.52 -35.32 26.83
C PHE A 3 -39.50 -34.24 25.75
N GLU A 4 -40.39 -33.25 25.81
CA GLU A 4 -40.41 -32.13 24.87
C GLU A 4 -39.27 -31.15 25.16
N ASP A 5 -38.95 -30.97 26.45
CA ASP A 5 -37.85 -30.10 26.87
C ASP A 5 -36.48 -30.64 26.44
N ILE A 6 -36.23 -31.96 26.54
CA ILE A 6 -34.96 -32.59 26.15
C ILE A 6 -34.72 -32.49 24.63
N MET A 7 -35.73 -32.81 23.82
CA MET A 7 -35.61 -32.62 22.36
C MET A 7 -35.47 -31.16 21.99
N SER A 8 -36.08 -30.23 22.75
CA SER A 8 -35.98 -28.80 22.45
C SER A 8 -34.58 -28.22 22.65
N VAL A 9 -33.88 -28.73 23.66
CA VAL A 9 -32.56 -28.25 24.07
C VAL A 9 -31.49 -28.70 23.08
N ASP A 10 -31.57 -29.93 22.56
CA ASP A 10 -30.59 -30.42 21.56
C ASP A 10 -30.63 -29.62 20.25
N TRP A 11 -31.81 -29.37 19.66
CA TRP A 11 -31.87 -28.61 18.40
C TRP A 11 -31.48 -27.13 18.61
N ALA A 12 -31.83 -26.55 19.75
CA ALA A 12 -31.43 -25.17 20.08
C ALA A 12 -29.91 -25.05 20.25
N ILE A 13 -29.26 -26.02 20.89
CA ILE A 13 -27.80 -26.04 21.04
C ILE A 13 -27.12 -26.21 19.67
N TRP A 14 -27.60 -27.15 18.85
CA TRP A 14 -27.04 -27.38 17.51
C TRP A 14 -27.20 -26.16 16.59
N THR A 15 -28.33 -25.49 16.63
CA THR A 15 -28.57 -24.27 15.84
C THR A 15 -27.71 -23.09 16.30
N LEU A 16 -27.49 -22.94 17.61
CA LEU A 16 -26.55 -21.95 18.15
C LEU A 16 -25.10 -22.23 17.70
N LEU A 17 -24.64 -23.47 17.81
CA LEU A 17 -23.29 -23.84 17.37
C LEU A 17 -23.09 -23.60 15.86
N LEU A 18 -24.08 -23.94 15.04
CA LEU A 18 -24.02 -23.71 13.60
C LEU A 18 -24.02 -22.22 13.25
N THR A 19 -24.84 -21.41 13.92
CA THR A 19 -24.86 -19.96 13.69
C THR A 19 -23.53 -19.31 14.07
N PHE A 20 -22.97 -19.64 15.23
CA PHE A 20 -21.63 -19.15 15.60
C PHE A 20 -20.55 -19.63 14.64
N GLY A 21 -20.61 -20.87 14.16
CA GLY A 21 -19.68 -21.40 13.16
C GLY A 21 -19.73 -20.64 11.84
N ILE A 22 -20.93 -20.38 11.31
CA ILE A 22 -21.14 -19.63 10.06
C ILE A 22 -20.65 -18.18 10.21
N ILE A 23 -20.96 -17.54 11.34
CA ILE A 23 -20.51 -16.18 11.65
C ILE A 23 -18.98 -16.13 11.72
N GLY A 24 -18.35 -17.10 12.38
CA GLY A 24 -16.90 -17.18 12.49
C GLY A 24 -16.19 -17.33 11.13
N VAL A 25 -16.71 -18.21 10.26
CA VAL A 25 -16.14 -18.46 8.93
C VAL A 25 -16.38 -17.31 7.95
N SER A 26 -17.46 -16.54 8.11
CA SER A 26 -17.74 -15.38 7.25
C SER A 26 -16.98 -14.13 7.66
N ILE A 27 -16.89 -13.84 8.97
CA ILE A 27 -16.23 -12.63 9.48
C ILE A 27 -14.71 -12.78 9.50
N GLY A 28 -14.20 -13.97 9.84
CA GLY A 28 -12.77 -14.22 10.02
C GLY A 28 -11.90 -13.80 8.82
N PRO A 29 -12.18 -14.29 7.59
CA PRO A 29 -11.43 -13.91 6.39
C PRO A 29 -11.50 -12.41 6.10
N GLY A 30 -12.68 -11.80 6.30
CA GLY A 30 -12.88 -10.36 6.08
C GLY A 30 -12.01 -9.50 6.99
N VAL A 31 -11.94 -9.86 8.28
CA VAL A 31 -11.08 -9.15 9.25
C VAL A 31 -9.60 -9.30 8.89
N LEU A 32 -9.15 -10.50 8.51
CA LEU A 32 -7.76 -10.75 8.09
C LEU A 32 -7.35 -9.90 6.88
N ILE A 33 -8.20 -9.84 5.86
CA ILE A 33 -7.96 -9.01 4.67
C ILE A 33 -7.92 -7.53 5.06
N TYR A 34 -8.84 -7.08 5.92
CA TYR A 34 -8.91 -5.69 6.35
C TYR A 34 -7.64 -5.25 7.10
N VAL A 35 -7.17 -6.05 8.07
CA VAL A 35 -5.93 -5.71 8.80
C VAL A 35 -4.71 -5.79 7.89
N TYR A 36 -4.67 -6.75 6.97
CA TYR A 36 -3.59 -6.83 5.98
C TYR A 36 -3.57 -5.59 5.08
N ALA A 37 -4.70 -5.21 4.49
CA ALA A 37 -4.82 -4.03 3.64
C ALA A 37 -4.41 -2.75 4.39
N LYS A 38 -4.85 -2.57 5.65
CA LYS A 38 -4.43 -1.47 6.51
C LYS A 38 -2.92 -1.45 6.74
N SER A 39 -2.31 -2.61 7.01
CA SER A 39 -0.86 -2.71 7.24
C SER A 39 -0.05 -2.35 5.99
N VAL A 40 -0.57 -2.74 4.82
CA VAL A 40 0.05 -2.46 3.52
C VAL A 40 -0.07 -0.98 3.19
N GLN A 41 -1.25 -0.38 3.37
CA GLN A 41 -1.45 1.06 3.22
C GLN A 41 -0.54 1.87 4.14
N ALA A 42 -0.36 1.45 5.40
CA ALA A 42 0.54 2.14 6.33
C ALA A 42 2.00 2.12 5.85
N LYS A 43 2.47 0.98 5.31
CA LYS A 43 3.82 0.89 4.73
C LYS A 43 3.99 1.79 3.50
N TYR A 44 2.98 1.83 2.63
CA TYR A 44 3.02 2.68 1.45
C TYR A 44 2.87 4.16 1.80
N ALA A 45 2.01 4.54 2.75
CA ALA A 45 1.86 5.93 3.18
C ALA A 45 3.18 6.52 3.69
N VAL A 46 3.93 5.77 4.49
CA VAL A 46 5.28 6.17 4.94
C VAL A 46 6.27 6.23 3.78
N THR A 47 6.14 5.34 2.80
CA THR A 47 6.98 5.35 1.60
C THR A 47 6.69 6.57 0.72
N TYR A 48 5.43 6.97 0.53
CA TYR A 48 5.07 8.18 -0.23
C TYR A 48 5.50 9.47 0.47
N GLU A 49 5.44 9.52 1.81
CA GLU A 49 5.96 10.66 2.58
C GLU A 49 7.50 10.75 2.50
N SER A 50 8.20 9.61 2.41
CA SER A 50 9.66 9.55 2.21
C SER A 50 10.08 9.71 0.75
N GLN A 51 9.21 9.39 -0.20
CA GLN A 51 9.37 9.68 -1.62
C GLN A 51 8.94 11.12 -1.85
N GLN A 52 9.73 12.03 -1.31
CA GLN A 52 9.81 13.40 -1.79
C GLN A 52 9.86 13.31 -3.32
N THR A 53 8.78 13.76 -3.98
CA THR A 53 8.69 13.75 -5.44
C THR A 53 9.91 14.49 -5.98
N LEU A 54 10.90 13.73 -6.44
CA LEU A 54 12.08 14.29 -7.07
C LEU A 54 11.58 14.91 -8.38
N SER A 55 11.43 16.24 -8.36
CA SER A 55 10.97 16.98 -9.51
C SER A 55 12.18 17.26 -10.39
N LEU A 56 12.32 16.45 -11.46
CA LEU A 56 13.32 16.69 -12.49
C LEU A 56 12.76 17.59 -13.60
N PRO A 57 13.57 18.51 -14.13
CA PRO A 57 13.15 19.28 -15.29
C PRO A 57 13.01 18.36 -16.51
N GLN A 58 11.93 18.56 -17.28
CA GLN A 58 11.66 17.83 -18.54
C GLN A 58 12.77 18.03 -19.58
N TYR A 59 13.48 19.18 -19.51
CA TYR A 59 14.56 19.55 -20.42
C TYR A 59 15.80 19.96 -19.64
N CYS A 60 16.98 19.57 -20.14
CA CYS A 60 18.25 19.97 -19.55
C CYS A 60 18.46 21.49 -19.75
N PRO A 61 18.78 22.27 -18.70
CA PRO A 61 18.98 23.72 -18.83
C PRO A 61 20.22 24.10 -19.64
N LYS A 62 21.15 23.16 -19.87
CA LYS A 62 22.41 23.41 -20.61
C LYS A 62 22.31 23.07 -22.10
N CYS A 63 21.71 21.92 -22.44
CA CYS A 63 21.66 21.44 -23.82
C CYS A 63 20.25 21.39 -24.42
N ASN A 64 19.23 21.70 -23.61
CA ASN A 64 17.81 21.71 -24.00
C ASN A 64 17.28 20.37 -24.55
N ASN A 65 18.03 19.27 -24.37
CA ASN A 65 17.54 17.94 -24.67
C ASN A 65 16.51 17.48 -23.64
N GLU A 66 15.56 16.67 -24.07
CA GLU A 66 14.58 16.04 -23.18
C GLU A 66 15.29 15.06 -22.26
N VAL A 67 14.96 15.11 -20.96
CA VAL A 67 15.60 14.29 -19.94
C VAL A 67 14.52 13.49 -19.20
N ARG A 68 14.72 12.18 -19.09
CA ARG A 68 13.84 11.27 -18.35
C ARG A 68 14.59 10.67 -17.17
N VAL A 69 13.87 10.44 -16.07
CA VAL A 69 14.41 9.87 -14.82
C VAL A 69 15.19 8.58 -15.06
N ASN A 70 14.70 7.73 -15.98
CA ASN A 70 15.29 6.42 -16.28
C ASN A 70 16.56 6.49 -17.15
N GLN A 71 16.88 7.65 -17.72
CA GLN A 71 18.03 7.85 -18.62
C GLN A 71 19.16 8.65 -17.95
N LEU A 72 18.96 9.03 -16.69
CA LEU A 72 19.88 9.86 -15.94
C LEU A 72 20.85 9.01 -15.15
N GLU A 73 22.09 9.46 -15.12
CA GLU A 73 23.12 8.91 -14.25
C GLU A 73 23.11 9.69 -12.94
N TRP A 74 22.73 9.04 -11.85
CA TRP A 74 22.65 9.67 -10.53
C TRP A 74 24.05 9.78 -9.92
N ILE A 75 24.46 11.00 -9.57
CA ILE A 75 25.76 11.26 -8.95
C ILE A 75 25.63 11.46 -7.42
N GLY A 76 24.43 11.81 -6.96
CA GLY A 76 24.08 11.94 -5.54
C GLY A 76 22.58 11.93 -5.30
N GLU A 77 22.15 12.17 -4.06
CA GLU A 77 20.72 12.16 -3.69
C GLU A 77 19.90 13.28 -4.37
N GLU A 78 20.53 14.40 -4.71
CA GLU A 78 19.89 15.58 -5.32
C GLU A 78 20.51 16.01 -6.65
N GLU A 79 21.45 15.22 -7.17
CA GLU A 79 22.27 15.58 -8.33
C GLU A 79 22.28 14.44 -9.36
N ALA A 80 21.86 14.76 -10.58
CA ALA A 80 21.85 13.85 -11.71
C ALA A 80 22.66 14.42 -12.87
N ARG A 81 23.34 13.56 -13.63
CA ARG A 81 24.10 13.93 -14.83
C ARG A 81 23.27 13.77 -16.08
N CYS A 82 23.27 14.80 -16.93
CA CYS A 82 22.66 14.71 -18.25
C CYS A 82 23.44 13.72 -19.14
N PRO A 83 22.81 12.73 -19.78
CA PRO A 83 23.50 11.78 -20.66
C PRO A 83 24.02 12.42 -21.96
N TYR A 84 23.48 13.58 -22.33
CA TYR A 84 23.82 14.23 -23.61
C TYR A 84 24.99 15.19 -23.52
N CYS A 85 25.05 16.00 -22.47
CA CYS A 85 26.07 17.05 -22.31
C CYS A 85 26.93 16.87 -21.06
N SER A 86 26.70 15.80 -20.29
CA SER A 86 27.39 15.49 -19.03
C SER A 86 27.31 16.60 -17.98
N SER A 87 26.42 17.59 -18.16
CA SER A 87 26.22 18.64 -17.17
C SER A 87 25.40 18.13 -16.00
N GLU A 88 25.71 18.63 -14.82
CA GLU A 88 24.90 18.43 -13.62
C GLU A 88 23.53 19.09 -13.79
N ILE A 89 22.49 18.34 -13.44
CA ILE A 89 21.10 18.78 -13.41
C ILE A 89 20.69 18.80 -11.94
N PRO A 90 20.32 19.97 -11.40
CA PRO A 90 19.84 20.07 -10.04
C PRO A 90 18.46 19.41 -9.95
N VAL A 91 18.31 18.45 -9.03
CA VAL A 91 17.03 17.81 -8.76
C VAL A 91 16.41 18.48 -7.55
N ARG A 92 15.25 19.12 -7.73
CA ARG A 92 14.61 19.84 -6.63
C ARG A 92 13.67 18.89 -5.90
N ARG A 93 13.92 18.67 -4.60
CA ARG A 93 12.93 18.06 -3.72
C ARG A 93 11.79 19.04 -3.50
N THR A 94 10.65 18.79 -4.12
CA THR A 94 9.40 19.49 -3.81
C THR A 94 8.76 18.79 -2.62
N LEU A 95 8.90 19.37 -1.43
CA LEU A 95 8.05 19.09 -0.28
C LEU A 95 6.69 19.74 -0.56
N PHE A 96 5.66 18.92 -0.77
CA PHE A 96 4.28 19.38 -0.81
C PHE A 96 3.66 19.31 0.58
#